data_AF-W4GT40-F1
#
_entry.id   AF-W4GT40-F1
#
_cell.length_a   1.000
_cell.length_b   1.000
_cell.length_c   1.000
_cell.angle_alpha   90.00
_cell.angle_beta   90.00
_cell.angle_gamma   90.00
#
_symmetry.space_group_name_H-M   'P 1'
#
loop_
_entity.id
_entity.type
_entity.pdbx_description
1 polymer ?
#
loop_
_entity_poly.entity_id
_entity_poly.type
_entity_poly.pdbx_seq_one_letter_code
_entity_poly.pdbx_strand_id
1 'polypeptide(L)'
;MDNQIEEMAYEGLDGTFTSTTPRHGCVPPPLDKFPDDNLDNLRLQLDEVEQELRQAAEYGLHLVATNNDLTQSMQRIQIAHETTTSELKGDIAMLERHLLAMEAERDAWKQKCHTAEESLDRLQQEQPSPNQPHCYGDTSTSEVHLSRVPQDEVDRLKASVYDLSTALEQATASAIAKDLAIHRLQSTKRDMLDIIQQMKCAAANDASARKALAAKNTTLHGQLATALVKMDACHEMYQVRLADEARLRQTIEELTVELQAQGDDVEAKSNLVHSTRLKCSHLERQLESLVGRETDLEGGGQSSHDPNEDEATSEALASFDRLESFFKLTALGIILDHGAHDKFLQGSSRHTIQAWFRQATQADVPYHQWHRWLTIRIAGYDLKSALLTLVGYNMAVDRR
;
A
#
# COMPACT_ATOMS: atom_id res chain seq x y z
N MET A 1 30.16 -19.88 -1.73
CA MET A 1 29.04 -19.19 -2.39
C MET A 1 29.27 -17.73 -2.13
N ASP A 2 29.81 -17.05 -3.13
CA ASP A 2 30.25 -15.66 -3.05
C ASP A 2 29.03 -14.75 -3.09
N ASN A 3 28.71 -14.12 -1.96
CA ASN A 3 27.71 -13.06 -1.90
C ASN A 3 28.40 -11.75 -2.31
N GLN A 4 28.31 -11.42 -3.59
CA GLN A 4 28.55 -10.05 -4.06
C GLN A 4 27.41 -9.18 -3.53
N ILE A 5 27.73 -8.36 -2.54
CA ILE A 5 26.88 -7.25 -2.11
C ILE A 5 27.17 -6.13 -3.11
N GLU A 6 26.22 -5.88 -4.02
CA GLU A 6 26.24 -4.73 -4.90
C GLU A 6 25.95 -3.48 -4.06
N GLU A 7 27.02 -2.81 -3.64
CA GLU A 7 26.99 -1.50 -2.99
C GLU A 7 26.61 -0.47 -4.05
N MET A 8 25.31 -0.20 -4.20
CA MET A 8 24.80 0.92 -4.99
C MET A 8 25.17 2.22 -4.28
N ALA A 9 26.33 2.76 -4.64
CA ALA A 9 26.72 4.13 -4.32
C ALA A 9 25.65 5.08 -4.86
N TYR A 10 24.92 5.74 -3.96
CA TYR A 10 24.14 6.91 -4.30
C TYR A 10 25.12 8.03 -4.65
N GLU A 11 25.40 8.19 -5.95
CA GLU A 11 25.99 9.42 -6.46
C GLU A 11 25.03 10.57 -6.16
N GLY A 12 25.50 11.53 -5.36
CA GLY A 12 24.80 12.77 -5.12
C GLY A 12 24.50 13.45 -6.44
N LEU A 13 23.21 13.59 -6.75
CA LEU A 13 22.75 14.44 -7.83
C LEU A 13 23.05 15.88 -7.43
N ASP A 14 24.22 16.37 -7.85
CA ASP A 14 24.55 17.78 -7.86
C ASP A 14 23.46 18.50 -8.67
N GLY A 15 22.69 19.34 -7.96
CA GLY A 15 21.60 20.11 -8.50
C GLY A 15 22.11 21.12 -9.53
N THR A 16 22.19 20.69 -10.79
CA THR A 16 22.23 21.59 -11.94
C THR A 16 21.00 21.33 -12.79
N PHE A 17 19.92 22.04 -12.47
CA PHE A 17 18.72 22.11 -13.29
C PHE A 17 19.04 22.95 -14.54
N THR A 18 19.58 22.32 -15.59
CA THR A 18 19.73 23.00 -16.88
C THR A 18 18.37 23.10 -17.55
N SER A 19 17.78 24.30 -17.46
CA SER A 19 16.56 24.70 -18.19
C SER A 19 16.80 24.59 -19.70
N THR A 20 16.29 23.55 -20.35
CA THR A 20 16.28 23.38 -21.81
C THR A 20 15.07 24.06 -22.44
N THR A 21 14.89 25.36 -22.17
CA THR A 21 13.89 26.19 -22.85
C THR A 21 14.63 27.14 -23.80
N PRO A 22 14.29 27.19 -25.10
CA PRO A 22 14.93 28.12 -26.03
C PRO A 22 14.64 29.56 -25.58
N ARG A 23 15.69 30.31 -25.22
CA ARG A 23 15.57 31.76 -25.02
C ARG A 23 15.32 32.42 -26.37
N HIS A 24 14.06 32.62 -26.72
CA HIS A 24 13.72 33.59 -27.77
C HIS A 24 14.18 34.98 -27.31
N GLY A 25 15.07 35.59 -28.09
CA GLY A 25 15.55 36.94 -27.85
C GLY A 25 14.40 37.94 -27.99
N CYS A 26 13.90 38.45 -26.86
CA CYS A 26 12.96 39.56 -26.85
C CYS A 26 13.74 40.86 -27.03
N VAL A 27 13.55 41.50 -28.17
CA VAL A 27 13.78 42.95 -28.34
C VAL A 27 12.81 43.68 -27.39
N PRO A 28 13.28 44.62 -26.55
CA PRO A 28 12.38 45.33 -25.64
C PRO A 28 11.47 46.29 -26.45
N PRO A 29 10.15 46.28 -26.24
CA PRO A 29 9.27 47.26 -26.85
C PRO A 29 9.39 48.62 -26.14
N PRO A 30 8.97 49.73 -26.78
CA PRO A 30 9.15 51.08 -26.26
C PRO A 30 8.39 51.31 -24.95
N LEU A 31 9.01 52.07 -24.06
CA LEU A 31 8.54 52.51 -22.74
C LEU A 31 7.38 53.52 -22.81
N ASP A 32 6.29 53.18 -23.49
CA ASP A 32 5.05 53.95 -23.40
C ASP A 32 3.87 53.04 -23.07
N LYS A 33 3.44 53.15 -21.80
CA LYS A 33 2.24 52.58 -21.18
C LYS A 33 2.22 51.04 -21.11
N PHE A 34 2.92 50.49 -20.12
CA PHE A 34 2.51 49.20 -19.56
C PHE A 34 1.15 49.41 -18.86
N PRO A 35 0.07 48.74 -19.29
CA PRO A 35 -1.17 48.76 -18.54
C PRO A 35 -0.94 48.04 -17.21
N ASP A 36 -1.26 48.68 -16.08
CA ASP A 36 -1.09 48.14 -14.72
C ASP A 36 -1.69 46.72 -14.57
N ASP A 37 -2.72 46.41 -15.37
CA ASP A 37 -3.37 45.09 -15.44
C ASP A 37 -2.43 43.92 -15.80
N ASN A 38 -1.39 44.15 -16.61
CA ASN A 38 -0.42 43.10 -16.94
C ASN A 38 0.54 42.82 -15.78
N LEU A 39 0.85 43.84 -14.98
CA LEU A 39 1.76 43.73 -13.85
C LEU A 39 1.05 43.06 -12.67
N ASP A 40 -0.24 43.34 -12.48
CA ASP A 40 -1.07 42.68 -11.47
C ASP A 40 -1.39 41.23 -11.84
N ASN A 41 -1.57 40.90 -13.12
CA ASN A 41 -1.70 39.51 -13.58
C ASN A 41 -0.42 38.69 -13.32
N LEU A 42 0.76 39.26 -13.63
CA LEU A 42 2.04 38.61 -13.35
C LEU A 42 2.28 38.43 -11.84
N ARG A 43 1.83 39.37 -11.00
CA ARG A 43 1.87 39.22 -9.53
C ARG A 43 0.97 38.09 -9.05
N LEU A 44 -0.25 38.00 -9.57
CA LEU A 44 -1.18 36.93 -9.20
C LEU A 44 -0.64 35.55 -9.59
N GLN A 45 -0.05 35.43 -10.78
CA GLN A 45 0.60 34.19 -11.22
C GLN A 45 1.82 33.84 -10.34
N LEU A 46 2.59 34.83 -9.92
CA LEU A 46 3.71 34.61 -9.01
C LEU A 46 3.23 34.12 -7.64
N ASP A 47 2.17 34.72 -7.09
CA ASP A 47 1.58 34.32 -5.82
C ASP A 47 1.03 32.88 -5.88
N GLU A 48 0.40 32.51 -7.00
CA GLU A 48 -0.12 31.15 -7.23
C GLU A 48 1.03 30.13 -7.28
N VAL A 49 2.09 30.41 -8.05
CA VAL A 49 3.27 29.54 -8.12
C VAL A 49 4.00 29.46 -6.77
N GLU A 50 4.12 30.56 -6.03
CA GLU A 50 4.69 30.55 -4.69
C GLU A 50 3.86 29.72 -3.71
N GLN A 51 2.53 29.76 -3.82
CA GLN A 51 1.64 28.95 -2.99
C GLN A 51 1.76 27.46 -3.33
N GLU A 52 1.77 27.11 -4.61
CA GLU A 52 1.99 25.73 -5.06
C GLU A 52 3.36 25.21 -4.60
N LEU A 53 4.40 26.03 -4.69
CA LEU A 53 5.74 25.67 -4.22
C LEU A 53 5.77 25.44 -2.71
N ARG A 54 5.09 26.28 -1.92
CA ARG A 54 4.96 26.10 -0.47
C ARG A 54 4.23 24.80 -0.15
N GLN A 55 3.12 24.51 -0.83
CA GLN A 55 2.36 23.26 -0.63
C GLN A 55 3.19 22.03 -1.01
N ALA A 56 3.93 22.08 -2.12
CA ALA A 56 4.83 21.01 -2.52
C ALA A 56 5.96 20.79 -1.50
N ALA A 57 6.52 21.86 -0.93
CA ALA A 57 7.53 21.79 0.11
C ALA A 57 6.96 21.20 1.42
N GLU A 58 5.75 21.60 1.82
CA GLU A 58 5.07 21.04 3.00
C GLU A 58 4.79 19.54 2.83
N TYR A 59 4.28 19.13 1.66
CA TYR A 59 4.08 17.72 1.35
C TYR A 59 5.40 16.94 1.35
N GLY A 60 6.45 17.50 0.75
CA GLY A 60 7.78 16.91 0.76
C GLY A 60 8.33 16.73 2.17
N LEU A 61 8.15 17.72 3.05
CA LEU A 61 8.57 17.65 4.45
C LEU A 61 7.78 16.60 5.24
N HIS A 62 6.47 16.49 4.98
CA HIS A 62 5.66 15.42 5.55
C HIS A 62 6.14 14.04 5.10
N LEU A 63 6.44 13.87 3.81
CA LEU A 63 6.96 12.61 3.28
C LEU A 63 8.31 12.24 3.92
N VAL A 64 9.21 13.20 4.09
CA VAL A 64 10.49 12.99 4.80
C VAL A 64 10.26 12.57 6.25
N ALA A 65 9.31 13.20 6.96
CA ALA A 65 8.97 12.81 8.33
C ALA A 65 8.43 11.37 8.39
N THR A 66 7.50 11.00 7.51
CA THR A 66 6.96 9.63 7.45
C THR A 66 8.02 8.60 7.11
N ASN A 67 8.95 8.91 6.20
CA ASN A 67 10.08 8.05 5.87
C ASN A 67 11.03 7.88 7.07
N ASN A 68 11.27 8.94 7.84
CA ASN A 68 12.07 8.85 9.06
C ASN A 68 11.40 7.94 10.10
N ASP A 69 10.09 8.09 10.31
CA ASP A 69 9.33 7.23 11.23
C ASP A 69 9.35 5.76 10.80
N LEU A 70 9.20 5.50 9.50
CA LEU A 70 9.32 4.16 8.92
C LEU A 70 10.72 3.59 9.13
N THR A 71 11.76 4.40 8.91
CA THR A 71 13.15 4.00 9.13
C THR A 71 13.41 3.63 10.59
N GLN A 72 12.92 4.45 11.52
CA GLN A 72 13.02 4.16 12.97
C GLN A 72 12.22 2.92 13.36
N SER A 73 11.04 2.70 12.77
CA SER A 73 10.26 1.48 12.99
C SER A 73 11.00 0.24 12.49
N MET A 74 11.59 0.32 11.30
CA MET A 74 12.38 -0.77 10.70
C MET A 74 13.58 -1.12 11.58
N GLN A 75 14.34 -0.11 12.03
CA GLN A 75 15.47 -0.31 12.94
C GLN A 75 15.05 -0.96 14.27
N ARG A 76 13.93 -0.52 14.86
CA ARG A 76 13.41 -1.14 16.10
C ARG A 76 13.06 -2.61 15.91
N ILE A 77 12.41 -2.95 14.80
CA ILE A 77 12.05 -4.34 14.47
C ILE A 77 13.33 -5.16 14.23
N GLN A 78 14.30 -4.61 13.52
CA GLN A 78 15.57 -5.27 13.27
C GLN A 78 16.33 -5.58 14.57
N ILE A 79 16.46 -4.61 15.47
CA ILE A 79 17.08 -4.82 16.78
C ILE A 79 16.34 -5.92 17.56
N ALA A 80 15.01 -5.86 17.62
CA ALA A 80 14.21 -6.90 18.29
C ALA A 80 14.40 -8.30 17.68
N HIS A 81 14.50 -8.38 16.35
CA HIS A 81 14.79 -9.64 15.67
C HIS A 81 16.21 -10.16 15.99
N GLU A 82 17.21 -9.29 15.98
CA GLU A 82 18.60 -9.64 16.33
C GLU A 82 18.73 -10.08 17.79
N THR A 83 18.03 -9.42 18.72
CA THR A 83 18.02 -9.83 20.14
C THR A 83 17.37 -11.19 20.34
N THR A 84 16.17 -11.41 19.79
CA THR A 84 15.49 -12.72 19.90
C THR A 84 16.29 -13.85 19.25
N THR A 85 16.94 -13.58 18.11
CA THR A 85 17.83 -14.55 17.47
C THR A 85 19.04 -14.88 18.35
N SER A 86 19.60 -13.89 19.05
CA SER A 86 20.75 -14.08 19.94
C SER A 86 20.37 -14.84 21.21
N GLU A 87 19.20 -14.55 21.78
CA GLU A 87 18.61 -15.30 22.90
C GLU A 87 18.39 -16.77 22.53
N LEU A 88 17.72 -17.04 21.41
CA LEU A 88 17.47 -18.40 20.93
C LEU A 88 18.77 -19.17 20.67
N LYS A 89 19.80 -18.52 20.10
CA LYS A 89 21.13 -19.12 19.94
C LYS A 89 21.76 -19.46 21.29
N GLY A 90 21.60 -18.59 22.29
CA GLY A 90 22.05 -18.83 23.66
C GLY A 90 21.36 -20.04 24.30
N ASP A 91 20.05 -20.15 24.14
CA ASP A 91 19.24 -21.26 24.63
C ASP A 91 19.60 -22.59 23.96
N ILE A 92 19.79 -22.59 22.64
CA ILE A 92 20.28 -23.77 21.89
C ILE A 92 21.63 -24.22 22.45
N ALA A 93 22.58 -23.30 22.59
CA ALA A 93 23.91 -23.63 23.14
C ALA A 93 23.86 -24.12 24.60
N MET A 94 22.87 -23.66 25.38
CA MET A 94 22.62 -24.17 26.73
C MET A 94 22.07 -25.59 26.71
N LEU A 95 21.07 -25.85 25.86
CA LEU A 95 20.46 -27.16 25.70
C LEU A 95 21.45 -28.19 25.16
N GLU A 96 22.30 -27.82 24.21
CA GLU A 96 23.39 -28.67 23.71
C GLU A 96 24.36 -29.07 24.84
N ARG A 97 24.74 -28.12 25.71
CA ARG A 97 25.57 -28.42 26.88
C ARG A 97 24.87 -29.36 27.86
N HIS A 98 23.57 -29.17 28.11
CA HIS A 98 22.81 -30.07 28.97
C HIS A 98 22.69 -31.47 28.36
N LEU A 99 22.49 -31.57 27.05
CA LEU A 99 22.45 -32.84 26.34
C LEU A 99 23.78 -33.57 26.50
N LEU A 100 24.91 -32.92 26.23
CA LEU A 100 26.24 -33.50 26.40
C LEU A 100 26.50 -33.95 27.86
N ALA A 101 26.06 -33.17 28.85
CA ALA A 101 26.18 -33.56 30.26
C ALA A 101 25.36 -34.81 30.60
N MET A 102 24.11 -34.88 30.13
CA MET A 102 23.24 -36.06 30.31
C MET A 102 23.79 -37.29 29.60
N GLU A 103 24.41 -37.13 28.42
CA GLU A 103 25.08 -38.22 27.71
C GLU A 103 26.29 -38.74 28.48
N ALA A 104 27.10 -37.84 29.04
CA ALA A 104 28.23 -38.21 29.89
C ALA A 104 27.77 -38.95 31.17
N GLU A 105 26.70 -38.49 31.81
CA GLU A 105 26.11 -39.18 32.98
C GLU A 105 25.58 -40.57 32.62
N ARG A 106 24.86 -40.69 31.50
CA ARG A 106 24.38 -41.98 30.98
C ARG A 106 25.54 -42.94 30.78
N ASP A 107 26.63 -42.50 30.16
CA ASP A 107 27.77 -43.36 29.85
C ASP A 107 28.56 -43.72 31.11
N ALA A 108 28.66 -42.82 32.09
CA ALA A 108 29.20 -43.12 33.41
C ALA A 108 28.35 -44.16 34.16
N TRP A 109 27.02 -44.08 34.09
CA TRP A 109 26.12 -45.08 34.66
C TRP A 109 26.25 -46.43 33.98
N LYS A 110 26.34 -46.46 32.64
CA LYS A 110 26.60 -47.69 31.89
C LYS A 110 27.89 -48.35 32.38
N GLN A 111 28.98 -47.60 32.50
CA GLN A 111 30.26 -48.13 33.02
C GLN A 111 30.09 -48.71 34.43
N LYS A 112 29.41 -47.99 35.34
CA LYS A 112 29.13 -48.51 36.69
C LYS A 112 28.34 -49.81 36.68
N CYS A 113 27.33 -49.94 35.81
CA CYS A 113 26.57 -51.18 35.66
C CYS A 113 27.47 -52.33 35.18
N HIS A 114 28.30 -52.11 34.16
CA HIS A 114 29.23 -53.14 33.67
C HIS A 114 30.20 -53.57 34.78
N THR A 115 30.76 -52.63 35.55
CA THR A 115 31.65 -52.99 36.68
C THR A 115 30.93 -53.77 37.78
N ALA A 116 29.65 -53.47 38.02
CA ALA A 116 28.84 -54.19 38.99
C ALA A 116 28.51 -55.61 38.50
N GLU A 117 28.18 -55.77 37.21
CA GLU A 117 27.99 -57.07 36.55
C GLU A 117 29.26 -57.92 36.64
N GLU A 118 30.43 -57.37 36.29
CA GLU A 118 31.72 -58.06 36.43
C GLU A 118 32.01 -58.48 37.89
N SER A 119 31.65 -57.65 38.87
CA SER A 119 31.81 -57.99 40.29
C SER A 119 30.87 -59.11 40.73
N LEU A 120 29.66 -59.15 40.18
CA LEU A 120 28.68 -60.20 40.44
C LEU A 120 29.13 -61.53 39.83
N ASP A 121 29.65 -61.51 38.61
CA ASP A 121 30.20 -62.69 37.92
C ASP A 121 31.38 -63.29 38.70
N ARG A 122 32.26 -62.42 39.26
CA ARG A 122 33.35 -62.87 40.14
C ARG A 122 32.82 -63.53 41.42
N LEU A 123 31.83 -62.94 42.07
CA LEU A 123 31.21 -63.53 43.28
C LEU A 123 30.49 -64.85 42.97
N GLN A 124 29.89 -65.00 41.79
CA GLN A 124 29.32 -66.26 41.33
C GLN A 124 30.39 -67.32 41.05
N GLN A 125 31.56 -66.94 40.54
CA GLN A 125 32.71 -67.85 40.39
C GLN A 125 33.35 -68.25 41.73
N GLU A 126 33.30 -67.38 42.74
CA GLU A 126 33.83 -67.64 44.09
C GLU A 126 32.87 -68.44 44.98
N GLN A 127 31.63 -68.73 44.55
CA GLN A 127 30.75 -69.62 45.30
C GLN A 127 31.32 -71.06 45.35
N PRO A 128 31.43 -71.68 46.55
CA PRO A 128 31.88 -73.05 46.65
C PRO A 128 30.85 -74.00 46.04
N SER A 129 31.33 -74.97 45.25
CA SER A 129 30.54 -76.09 44.70
C SER A 129 29.75 -76.82 45.80
N PRO A 130 28.50 -77.26 45.57
CA PRO A 130 27.57 -77.76 46.59
C PRO A 130 27.88 -79.20 47.07
N ASN A 131 29.15 -79.57 47.15
CA ASN A 131 29.59 -80.86 47.68
C ASN A 131 30.46 -80.65 48.92
N GLN A 132 29.84 -80.32 50.05
CA GLN A 132 30.42 -80.60 51.36
C GLN A 132 29.34 -81.10 52.34
N PRO A 133 29.52 -82.28 52.95
CA PRO A 133 28.54 -82.89 53.84
C PRO A 133 28.70 -82.33 55.26
N HIS A 134 27.58 -81.94 55.88
CA HIS A 134 27.52 -81.73 57.33
C HIS A 134 27.06 -83.02 58.00
N CYS A 135 27.93 -83.51 58.90
CA CYS A 135 27.78 -84.74 59.65
C CYS A 135 27.32 -84.43 61.10
N TYR A 136 26.29 -85.18 61.50
CA TYR A 136 25.90 -85.69 62.82
C TYR A 136 25.36 -84.79 63.94
N GLY A 137 24.26 -85.28 64.51
CA GLY A 137 23.81 -85.01 65.88
C GLY A 137 22.42 -85.57 66.19
N ASP A 138 22.28 -86.89 66.33
CA ASP A 138 21.11 -87.58 66.90
C ASP A 138 20.91 -87.24 68.39
N THR A 139 19.66 -87.21 68.88
CA THR A 139 19.19 -88.03 70.03
C THR A 139 17.70 -87.85 70.34
N SER A 140 16.96 -88.95 70.13
CA SER A 140 16.02 -89.64 71.03
C SER A 140 14.99 -88.89 71.90
N THR A 141 13.73 -89.24 71.62
CA THR A 141 12.58 -89.49 72.51
C THR A 141 12.75 -89.49 74.04
N SER A 142 11.88 -88.78 74.78
CA SER A 142 11.08 -89.35 75.89
C SER A 142 10.06 -88.39 76.52
N GLU A 143 8.83 -88.92 76.64
CA GLU A 143 7.84 -88.87 77.71
C GLU A 143 7.60 -87.65 78.64
N VAL A 144 6.31 -87.30 78.68
CA VAL A 144 5.46 -86.82 79.78
C VAL A 144 6.11 -86.72 81.17
N HIS A 145 6.17 -85.50 81.71
CA HIS A 145 6.01 -85.25 83.15
C HIS A 145 5.40 -83.87 83.42
N LEU A 146 4.24 -83.86 84.08
CA LEU A 146 3.72 -82.69 84.79
C LEU A 146 4.68 -82.35 85.96
N SER A 147 5.20 -81.12 86.01
CA SER A 147 5.26 -80.26 87.21
C SER A 147 6.33 -79.15 87.05
N ARG A 148 5.90 -77.91 87.33
CA ARG A 148 6.67 -76.67 87.53
C ARG A 148 7.48 -76.17 86.32
N VAL A 149 6.96 -75.12 85.68
CA VAL A 149 7.62 -74.38 84.57
C VAL A 149 9.07 -74.05 84.97
N PRO A 150 10.07 -74.68 84.33
CA PRO A 150 11.47 -74.37 84.58
C PRO A 150 11.78 -72.97 84.07
N GLN A 151 12.67 -72.25 84.77
CA GLN A 151 13.08 -70.89 84.41
C GLN A 151 13.53 -70.77 82.94
N ASP A 152 14.10 -71.84 82.39
CA ASP A 152 14.50 -71.95 80.98
C ASP A 152 13.33 -71.82 79.99
N GLU A 153 12.13 -72.32 80.31
CA GLU A 153 10.94 -72.13 79.47
C GLU A 153 10.45 -70.68 79.50
N VAL A 154 10.57 -70.01 80.65
CA VAL A 154 10.23 -68.59 80.80
C VAL A 154 11.20 -67.73 80.00
N ASP A 155 12.50 -68.05 80.03
CA ASP A 155 13.50 -67.29 79.29
C ASP A 155 13.41 -67.56 77.78
N ARG A 156 13.01 -68.78 77.35
CA ARG A 156 12.69 -69.09 75.95
C ARG A 156 11.45 -68.33 75.45
N LEU A 157 10.41 -68.23 76.29
CA LEU A 157 9.21 -67.44 75.99
C LEU A 157 9.52 -65.94 75.92
N LYS A 158 10.39 -65.41 76.80
CA LYS A 158 10.83 -64.01 76.73
C LYS A 158 11.60 -63.70 75.44
N ALA A 159 12.50 -64.59 75.02
CA ALA A 159 13.21 -64.45 73.74
C ALA A 159 12.21 -64.44 72.57
N SER A 160 11.25 -65.38 72.57
CA SER A 160 10.20 -65.42 71.54
C SER A 160 9.31 -64.17 71.53
N VAL A 161 8.96 -63.62 72.68
CA VAL A 161 8.18 -62.37 72.77
C VAL A 161 8.99 -61.18 72.27
N TYR A 162 10.30 -61.14 72.55
CA TYR A 162 11.19 -60.10 72.03
C TYR A 162 11.35 -60.19 70.52
N ASP A 163 11.52 -61.39 69.96
CA ASP A 163 11.59 -61.64 68.53
C ASP A 163 10.28 -61.27 67.83
N LEU A 164 9.14 -61.59 68.43
CA LEU A 164 7.82 -61.19 67.92
C LEU A 164 7.60 -59.68 68.01
N SER A 165 8.07 -59.02 69.07
CA SER A 165 7.99 -57.57 69.23
C SER A 165 8.83 -56.85 68.18
N THR A 166 10.05 -57.32 67.93
CA THR A 166 10.93 -56.75 66.90
C THR A 166 10.42 -57.04 65.49
N ALA A 167 9.84 -58.22 65.24
CA ALA A 167 9.16 -58.53 63.97
C ALA A 167 7.92 -57.63 63.75
N LEU A 168 7.16 -57.32 64.80
CA LEU A 168 6.02 -56.41 64.73
C LEU A 168 6.47 -54.96 64.45
N GLU A 169 7.54 -54.49 65.11
CA GLU A 169 8.14 -53.18 64.83
C GLU A 169 8.66 -53.08 63.38
N GLN A 170 9.31 -54.12 62.87
CA GLN A 170 9.74 -54.16 61.46
C GLN A 170 8.56 -54.21 60.49
N ALA A 171 7.51 -54.97 60.80
CA ALA A 171 6.31 -55.05 59.97
C ALA A 171 5.55 -53.71 59.94
N THR A 172 5.43 -53.01 61.07
CA THR A 172 4.81 -51.68 61.15
C THR A 172 5.63 -50.62 60.43
N ALA A 173 6.96 -50.62 60.60
CA ALA A 173 7.85 -49.74 59.83
C ALA A 173 7.76 -49.99 58.31
N SER A 174 7.68 -51.27 57.90
CA SER A 174 7.48 -51.65 56.50
C SER A 174 6.14 -51.19 55.95
N ALA A 175 5.06 -51.28 56.73
CA ALA A 175 3.73 -50.80 56.34
C ALA A 175 3.72 -49.27 56.13
N ILE A 176 4.29 -48.51 57.08
CA ILE A 176 4.40 -47.04 56.97
C ILE A 176 5.21 -46.64 55.74
N ALA A 177 6.31 -47.34 55.44
CA ALA A 177 7.11 -47.10 54.25
C ALA A 177 6.33 -47.35 52.94
N LYS A 178 5.49 -48.40 52.91
CA LYS A 178 4.61 -48.69 51.77
C LYS A 178 3.54 -47.62 51.59
N ASP A 179 2.91 -47.15 52.67
CA ASP A 179 1.90 -46.09 52.61
C ASP A 179 2.50 -44.77 52.09
N LEU A 180 3.71 -44.41 52.54
CA LEU A 180 4.45 -43.27 51.99
C LEU A 180 4.75 -43.43 50.50
N ALA A 181 5.13 -44.63 50.05
CA ALA A 181 5.36 -44.91 48.63
C ALA A 181 4.08 -44.79 47.80
N ILE A 182 2.94 -45.29 48.31
CA ILE A 182 1.63 -45.16 47.66
C ILE A 182 1.25 -43.69 47.53
N HIS A 183 1.41 -42.88 48.58
CA HIS A 183 1.12 -41.45 48.52
C HIS A 183 1.99 -40.70 47.50
N ARG A 184 3.29 -41.04 47.43
CA ARG A 184 4.19 -40.48 46.40
C ARG A 184 3.72 -40.85 45.00
N LEU A 185 3.39 -42.11 44.75
CA LEU A 185 2.87 -42.57 43.46
C LEU A 185 1.54 -41.92 43.08
N GLN A 186 0.65 -41.70 44.06
CA GLN A 186 -0.61 -40.99 43.82
C GLN A 186 -0.40 -39.51 43.51
N SER A 187 0.60 -38.87 44.13
CA SER A 187 0.99 -37.49 43.82
C SER A 187 1.55 -37.39 42.41
N THR A 188 2.54 -38.22 42.06
CA THR A 188 3.14 -38.19 40.72
C THR A 188 2.14 -38.52 39.63
N LYS A 189 1.17 -39.41 39.90
CA LYS A 189 0.05 -39.67 38.99
C LYS A 189 -0.81 -38.42 38.75
N ARG A 190 -1.13 -37.66 39.81
CA ARG A 190 -1.89 -36.39 39.68
C ARG A 190 -1.09 -35.37 38.88
N ASP A 191 0.18 -35.19 39.20
CA ASP A 191 1.06 -34.24 38.50
C ASP A 191 1.20 -34.59 37.00
N MET A 192 1.35 -35.88 36.67
CA MET A 192 1.36 -36.34 35.28
C MET A 192 0.05 -36.04 34.55
N LEU A 193 -1.11 -36.23 35.19
CA LEU A 193 -2.41 -35.93 34.57
C LEU A 193 -2.58 -34.42 34.33
N ASP A 194 -2.12 -33.59 35.26
CA ASP A 194 -2.15 -32.12 35.11
C ASP A 194 -1.25 -31.66 33.96
N ILE A 195 -0.04 -32.23 33.83
CA ILE A 195 0.86 -31.96 32.71
C ILE A 195 0.21 -32.37 31.38
N ILE A 196 -0.39 -33.57 31.32
CA ILE A 196 -1.08 -34.04 30.10
C ILE A 196 -2.23 -33.10 29.73
N GLN A 197 -3.00 -32.62 30.71
CA GLN A 197 -4.10 -31.69 30.48
C GLN A 197 -3.58 -30.33 29.99
N GLN A 198 -2.50 -29.80 30.58
CA GLN A 198 -1.86 -28.57 30.11
C GLN A 198 -1.33 -28.72 28.68
N MET A 199 -0.65 -29.82 28.35
CA MET A 199 -0.19 -30.10 27.00
C MET A 199 -1.35 -30.18 26.00
N LYS A 200 -2.48 -30.78 26.40
CA LYS A 200 -3.68 -30.85 25.56
C LYS A 200 -4.27 -29.47 25.29
N CYS A 201 -4.34 -28.60 26.31
CA CYS A 201 -4.79 -27.22 26.16
C CYS A 201 -3.84 -26.41 25.27
N ALA A 202 -2.52 -26.54 25.46
CA ALA A 202 -1.52 -25.89 24.63
C ALA A 202 -1.64 -26.33 23.16
N ALA A 203 -1.75 -27.63 22.89
CA ALA A 203 -1.94 -28.17 21.55
C ALA A 203 -3.24 -27.68 20.89
N ALA A 204 -4.33 -27.54 21.65
CA ALA A 204 -5.59 -26.98 21.16
C ALA A 204 -5.47 -25.50 20.79
N ASN A 205 -4.77 -24.72 21.62
CA ASN A 205 -4.49 -23.31 21.35
C ASN A 205 -3.61 -23.13 20.11
N ASP A 206 -2.55 -23.92 19.98
CA ASP A 206 -1.68 -23.94 18.79
C ASP A 206 -2.45 -24.28 17.52
N ALA A 207 -3.32 -25.30 17.57
CA ALA A 207 -4.16 -25.68 16.44
C ALA A 207 -5.13 -24.54 16.05
N SER A 208 -5.70 -23.84 17.03
CA SER A 208 -6.55 -22.67 16.80
C SER A 208 -5.78 -21.51 16.17
N ALA A 209 -4.59 -21.21 16.70
CA ALA A 209 -3.70 -20.18 16.16
C ALA A 209 -3.30 -20.47 14.71
N ARG A 210 -2.93 -21.72 14.39
CA ARG A 210 -2.63 -22.14 13.02
C ARG A 210 -3.82 -21.98 12.07
N LYS A 211 -5.04 -22.33 12.51
CA LYS A 211 -6.26 -22.11 11.71
C LYS A 211 -6.52 -20.62 11.47
N ALA A 212 -6.36 -19.78 12.48
CA ALA A 212 -6.53 -18.34 12.35
C ALA A 212 -5.49 -17.73 11.40
N LEU A 213 -4.23 -18.17 11.47
CA LEU A 213 -3.18 -17.75 10.54
C LEU A 213 -3.47 -18.21 9.11
N ALA A 214 -3.92 -19.45 8.91
CA ALA A 214 -4.32 -19.94 7.60
C ALA A 214 -5.47 -19.11 7.00
N ALA A 215 -6.50 -18.78 7.80
CA ALA A 215 -7.62 -17.94 7.36
C ALA A 215 -7.19 -16.50 7.02
N LYS A 216 -6.25 -15.92 7.77
CA LYS A 216 -5.67 -14.62 7.42
C LYS A 216 -4.88 -14.71 6.11
N ASN A 217 -4.10 -15.77 5.92
CA ASN A 217 -3.30 -15.96 4.72
C ASN A 217 -4.18 -16.09 3.47
N THR A 218 -5.27 -16.88 3.54
CA THR A 218 -6.22 -16.97 2.43
C THR A 218 -6.89 -15.63 2.12
N THR A 219 -7.20 -14.84 3.15
CA THR A 219 -7.77 -13.48 2.99
C THR A 219 -6.78 -12.55 2.28
N LEU A 220 -5.52 -12.54 2.72
CA LEU A 220 -4.46 -11.72 2.11
C LEU A 220 -4.19 -12.14 0.66
N HIS A 221 -4.16 -13.44 0.37
CA HIS A 221 -4.06 -13.93 -1.01
C HIS A 221 -5.24 -13.48 -1.87
N GLY A 222 -6.46 -13.49 -1.33
CA GLY A 222 -7.65 -12.97 -2.04
C GLY A 222 -7.57 -11.46 -2.32
N GLN A 223 -7.06 -10.68 -1.35
CA GLN A 223 -6.82 -9.24 -1.53
C GLN A 223 -5.74 -8.97 -2.58
N LEU A 224 -4.64 -9.73 -2.55
CA LEU A 224 -3.57 -9.63 -3.54
C LEU A 224 -4.07 -9.96 -4.94
N ALA A 225 -4.83 -11.05 -5.11
CA ALA A 225 -5.43 -11.40 -6.39
C ALA A 225 -6.36 -10.29 -6.91
N THR A 226 -7.15 -9.69 -6.03
CA THR A 226 -8.03 -8.56 -6.39
C THR A 226 -7.22 -7.32 -6.78
N ALA A 227 -6.12 -7.04 -6.10
CA ALA A 227 -5.24 -5.92 -6.41
C ALA A 227 -4.55 -6.11 -7.77
N LEU A 228 -4.09 -7.33 -8.08
CA LEU A 228 -3.52 -7.67 -9.39
C LEU A 228 -4.53 -7.45 -10.51
N VAL A 229 -5.77 -7.92 -10.37
CA VAL A 229 -6.82 -7.67 -11.37
C VAL A 229 -7.09 -6.18 -11.59
N LYS A 230 -7.07 -5.37 -10.51
CA LYS A 230 -7.22 -3.91 -10.63
C LYS A 230 -6.04 -3.26 -11.33
N MET A 231 -4.82 -3.71 -11.02
CA MET A 231 -3.60 -3.23 -11.67
C MET A 231 -3.63 -3.55 -13.16
N ASP A 232 -4.02 -4.76 -13.54
CA ASP A 232 -4.16 -5.16 -14.95
C ASP A 232 -5.21 -4.31 -15.67
N ALA A 233 -6.37 -4.05 -15.05
CA ALA A 233 -7.39 -3.17 -15.61
C ALA A 233 -6.91 -1.72 -15.78
N CYS A 234 -6.14 -1.19 -14.81
CA CYS A 234 -5.51 0.12 -14.94
C CYS A 234 -4.46 0.14 -16.07
N HIS A 235 -3.69 -0.94 -16.21
CA HIS A 235 -2.72 -1.07 -17.29
C HIS A 235 -3.40 -1.09 -18.66
N GLU A 236 -4.49 -1.85 -18.82
CA GLU A 236 -5.28 -1.87 -20.05
C GLU A 236 -5.84 -0.48 -20.40
N MET A 237 -6.41 0.25 -19.43
CA MET A 237 -6.90 1.61 -19.66
C MET A 237 -5.76 2.58 -20.06
N TYR A 238 -4.58 2.43 -19.46
CA TYR A 238 -3.41 3.22 -19.83
C TYR A 238 -2.95 2.93 -21.26
N GLN A 239 -2.94 1.66 -21.67
CA GLN A 239 -2.61 1.29 -23.05
C GLN A 239 -3.60 1.87 -24.08
N VAL A 240 -4.90 1.86 -23.76
CA VAL A 240 -5.92 2.50 -24.61
C VAL A 240 -5.66 4.01 -24.74
N ARG A 241 -5.33 4.69 -23.62
CA ARG A 241 -4.98 6.12 -23.64
C ARG A 241 -3.75 6.42 -24.51
N LEU A 242 -2.72 5.58 -24.43
CA LEU A 242 -1.53 5.71 -25.29
C LEU A 242 -1.88 5.56 -26.77
N ALA A 243 -2.74 4.60 -27.11
CA ALA A 243 -3.20 4.41 -28.49
C ALA A 243 -4.02 5.60 -28.99
N ASP A 244 -4.91 6.16 -28.16
CA ASP A 244 -5.67 7.36 -28.48
C ASP A 244 -4.75 8.58 -28.66
N GLU A 245 -3.74 8.74 -27.81
CA GLU A 245 -2.74 9.81 -27.94
C GLU A 245 -1.95 9.69 -29.24
N ALA A 246 -1.51 8.48 -29.60
CA ALA A 246 -0.83 8.24 -30.87
C ALA A 246 -1.70 8.60 -32.07
N ARG A 247 -2.99 8.24 -32.04
CA ARG A 247 -3.96 8.62 -33.07
C ARG A 247 -4.13 10.13 -33.16
N LEU A 248 -4.25 10.82 -32.02
CA LEU A 248 -4.36 12.28 -32.00
C LEU A 248 -3.11 12.96 -32.56
N ARG A 249 -1.92 12.48 -32.20
CA ARG A 249 -0.65 12.97 -32.79
C ARG A 249 -0.63 12.80 -34.31
N GLN A 250 -1.10 11.66 -34.82
CA GLN A 250 -1.23 11.45 -36.26
C GLN A 250 -2.20 12.45 -36.91
N THR A 251 -3.38 12.68 -36.31
CA THR A 251 -4.33 13.66 -36.87
C THR A 251 -3.80 15.10 -36.84
N ILE A 252 -3.02 15.46 -35.81
CA ILE A 252 -2.37 16.77 -35.75
C ILE A 252 -1.36 16.91 -36.87
N GLU A 253 -0.56 15.88 -37.13
CA GLU A 253 0.41 15.88 -38.24
C GLU A 253 -0.30 16.03 -39.59
N GLU A 254 -1.36 15.26 -39.84
CA GLU A 254 -2.17 15.34 -41.05
C GLU A 254 -2.76 16.75 -41.26
N LEU A 255 -3.36 17.34 -40.23
CA LEU A 255 -3.90 18.70 -40.28
C LEU A 255 -2.81 19.77 -40.47
N THR A 256 -1.61 19.55 -39.90
CA THR A 256 -0.48 20.47 -40.07
C THR A 256 0.01 20.47 -41.52
N VAL A 257 0.08 19.31 -42.15
CA VAL A 257 0.40 19.17 -43.58
C VAL A 257 -0.67 19.83 -44.46
N GLU A 258 -1.95 19.63 -44.14
CA GLU A 258 -3.06 20.26 -44.89
C GLU A 258 -3.04 21.80 -44.76
N LEU A 259 -2.76 22.33 -43.57
CA LEU A 259 -2.58 23.77 -43.34
C LEU A 259 -1.39 24.35 -44.11
N GLN A 260 -0.27 23.63 -44.17
CA GLN A 260 0.89 24.05 -44.98
C GLN A 260 0.53 24.10 -46.47
N ALA A 261 -0.14 23.06 -46.99
CA ALA A 261 -0.57 23.02 -48.39
C ALA A 261 -1.56 24.16 -48.74
N GLN A 262 -2.49 24.49 -47.83
CA GLN A 262 -3.38 25.63 -47.99
C GLN A 262 -2.64 26.98 -47.90
N GLY A 263 -1.64 27.08 -47.03
CA GLY A 263 -0.78 28.26 -46.91
C GLY A 263 -0.06 28.59 -48.22
N ASP A 264 0.52 27.58 -48.87
CA ASP A 264 1.18 27.72 -50.17
C ASP A 264 0.21 28.19 -51.27
N ASP A 265 -1.03 27.69 -51.28
CA ASP A 265 -2.08 28.12 -52.24
C ASP A 265 -2.54 29.56 -51.98
N VAL A 266 -2.67 29.96 -50.71
CA VAL A 266 -3.01 31.34 -50.34
C VAL A 266 -1.88 32.30 -50.72
N GLU A 267 -0.62 31.92 -50.51
CA GLU A 267 0.53 32.71 -50.93
C GLU A 267 0.60 32.85 -52.45
N ALA A 268 0.34 31.77 -53.20
CA ALA A 268 0.24 31.80 -54.66
C ALA A 268 -0.87 32.74 -55.15
N LYS A 269 -2.06 32.70 -54.53
CA LYS A 269 -3.18 33.62 -54.83
C LYS A 269 -2.84 35.07 -54.48
N SER A 270 -2.20 35.31 -53.34
CA SER A 270 -1.74 36.64 -52.92
C SER A 270 -0.75 37.24 -53.92
N ASN A 271 0.24 36.45 -54.35
CA ASN A 271 1.23 36.85 -55.36
C ASN A 271 0.59 37.18 -56.71
N LEU A 272 -0.43 36.42 -57.13
CA LEU A 272 -1.19 36.71 -58.33
C LEU A 272 -1.95 38.03 -58.23
N VAL A 273 -2.64 38.29 -57.10
CA VAL A 273 -3.35 39.55 -56.84
C VAL A 273 -2.39 40.73 -56.80
N HIS A 274 -1.21 40.58 -56.20
CA HIS A 274 -0.20 41.63 -56.20
C HIS A 274 0.30 41.92 -57.62
N SER A 275 0.56 40.89 -58.42
CA SER A 275 0.94 41.03 -59.83
C SER A 275 -0.14 41.72 -60.68
N THR A 276 -1.42 41.34 -60.51
CA THR A 276 -2.52 42.00 -61.21
C THR A 276 -2.71 43.43 -60.74
N ARG A 277 -2.56 43.72 -59.44
CA ARG A 277 -2.60 45.08 -58.91
C ARG A 277 -1.50 45.97 -59.49
N LEU A 278 -0.28 45.46 -59.65
CA LEU A 278 0.81 46.18 -60.31
C LEU A 278 0.52 46.44 -61.79
N LYS A 279 -0.06 45.46 -62.50
CA LYS A 279 -0.51 45.63 -63.89
C LYS A 279 -1.64 46.65 -64.00
N CYS A 280 -2.64 46.59 -63.11
CA CYS A 280 -3.71 47.59 -63.04
C CYS A 280 -3.13 48.97 -62.74
N SER A 281 -2.23 49.13 -61.76
CA SER A 281 -1.58 50.41 -61.49
C SER A 281 -0.74 50.93 -62.68
N HIS A 282 -0.13 50.03 -63.45
CA HIS A 282 0.56 50.39 -64.68
C HIS A 282 -0.41 50.85 -65.77
N LEU A 283 -1.52 50.14 -65.95
CA LEU A 283 -2.59 50.50 -66.88
C LEU A 283 -3.30 51.79 -66.45
N GLU A 284 -3.51 52.00 -65.15
CA GLU A 284 -4.03 53.24 -64.56
C GLU A 284 -3.08 54.40 -64.85
N ARG A 285 -1.77 54.24 -64.68
CA ARG A 285 -0.79 55.27 -65.09
C ARG A 285 -0.78 55.52 -66.61
N GLN A 286 -1.00 54.48 -67.42
CA GLN A 286 -1.15 54.65 -68.86
C GLN A 286 -2.44 55.40 -69.21
N LEU A 287 -3.56 55.04 -68.56
CA LEU A 287 -4.85 55.71 -68.68
C LEU A 287 -4.77 57.13 -68.14
N GLU A 288 -4.11 57.42 -67.04
CA GLU A 288 -3.85 58.78 -66.53
C GLU A 288 -2.94 59.58 -67.47
N SER A 289 -2.05 58.95 -68.23
CA SER A 289 -1.29 59.67 -69.27
C SER A 289 -2.11 59.95 -70.53
N LEU A 290 -3.13 59.12 -70.80
CA LEU A 290 -4.10 59.32 -71.89
C LEU A 290 -5.21 60.31 -71.49
N VAL A 291 -5.71 60.19 -70.26
CA VAL A 291 -6.68 61.07 -69.60
C VAL A 291 -6.02 62.41 -69.27
N GLY A 292 -4.77 62.47 -68.82
CA GLY A 292 -4.00 63.71 -68.72
C GLY A 292 -3.73 64.38 -70.07
N ARG A 293 -4.01 63.68 -71.18
CA ARG A 293 -4.10 64.24 -72.54
C ARG A 293 -5.52 64.65 -72.95
N GLU A 294 -6.54 64.23 -72.20
CA GLU A 294 -7.96 64.59 -72.37
C GLU A 294 -8.48 65.58 -71.30
N THR A 295 -7.83 65.70 -70.14
CA THR A 295 -8.18 66.57 -69.00
C THR A 295 -7.40 67.89 -69.02
N ASP A 296 -7.23 68.45 -70.22
CA ASP A 296 -7.37 69.90 -70.38
C ASP A 296 -8.87 70.30 -70.42
N LEU A 297 -9.81 69.35 -70.35
CA LEU A 297 -11.24 69.60 -70.27
C LEU A 297 -11.93 68.62 -69.28
N GLU A 298 -12.52 69.20 -68.24
CA GLU A 298 -13.44 68.60 -67.25
C GLU A 298 -12.80 67.59 -66.27
N GLY A 299 -12.98 67.63 -64.95
CA GLY A 299 -13.99 68.22 -64.08
C GLY A 299 -14.13 67.26 -62.89
N GLY A 300 -13.92 67.75 -61.67
CA GLY A 300 -13.76 66.94 -60.46
C GLY A 300 -14.98 66.10 -60.04
N GLY A 301 -14.70 64.99 -59.35
CA GLY A 301 -15.70 64.16 -58.68
C GLY A 301 -15.13 63.60 -57.38
N GLN A 302 -15.41 64.28 -56.26
CA GLN A 302 -15.13 63.80 -54.91
C GLN A 302 -16.15 62.69 -54.57
N SER A 303 -15.66 61.50 -54.24
CA SER A 303 -16.46 60.41 -53.67
C SER A 303 -16.49 60.57 -52.14
N SER A 304 -17.68 60.81 -51.60
CA SER A 304 -17.98 60.85 -50.18
C SER A 304 -18.05 59.42 -49.62
N HIS A 305 -17.04 59.02 -48.86
CA HIS A 305 -17.08 57.82 -48.02
C HIS A 305 -17.57 58.26 -46.62
N ASP A 306 -18.72 57.73 -46.20
CA ASP A 306 -19.44 58.11 -44.97
C ASP A 306 -18.94 57.24 -43.80
N PRO A 307 -18.25 57.80 -42.78
CA PRO A 307 -17.61 57.04 -41.70
C PRO A 307 -18.57 56.52 -40.61
N ASN A 308 -19.89 56.73 -40.75
CA ASN A 308 -20.89 56.39 -39.74
C ASN A 308 -21.32 54.91 -39.71
N GLU A 309 -21.07 54.12 -40.75
CA GLU A 309 -21.48 52.70 -40.78
C GLU A 309 -20.52 51.77 -40.01
N ASP A 310 -19.24 52.14 -39.93
CA ASP A 310 -18.23 51.36 -39.20
C ASP A 310 -18.34 51.52 -37.67
N GLU A 311 -18.84 52.67 -37.19
CA GLU A 311 -19.02 52.92 -35.75
C GLU A 311 -20.23 52.16 -35.19
N ALA A 312 -21.34 52.08 -35.96
CA ALA A 312 -22.54 51.35 -35.57
C ALA A 312 -22.35 49.83 -35.51
N THR A 313 -21.53 49.27 -36.40
CA THR A 313 -21.19 47.84 -36.39
C THR A 313 -20.22 47.50 -35.26
N SER A 314 -19.29 48.39 -34.92
CA SER A 314 -18.38 48.25 -33.78
C SER A 314 -19.13 48.27 -32.44
N GLU A 315 -20.10 49.17 -32.27
CA GLU A 315 -20.91 49.27 -31.05
C GLU A 315 -21.85 48.05 -30.88
N ALA A 316 -22.39 47.52 -31.97
CA ALA A 316 -23.20 46.30 -31.96
C ALA A 316 -22.39 45.07 -31.52
N LEU A 317 -21.16 44.91 -32.02
CA LEU A 317 -20.27 43.82 -31.62
C LEU A 317 -19.86 43.94 -30.14
N ALA A 318 -19.55 45.14 -29.67
CA ALA A 318 -19.23 45.39 -28.27
C ALA A 318 -20.42 45.09 -27.32
N SER A 319 -21.65 45.32 -27.76
CA SER A 319 -22.86 44.97 -26.99
C SER A 319 -23.08 43.45 -26.89
N PHE A 320 -22.72 42.71 -27.95
CA PHE A 320 -22.81 41.26 -28.00
C PHE A 320 -21.77 40.59 -27.08
N ASP A 321 -20.54 41.11 -27.06
CA ASP A 321 -19.47 40.60 -26.19
C ASP A 321 -19.79 40.81 -24.69
N ARG A 322 -20.46 41.92 -24.35
CA ARG A 322 -20.97 42.17 -22.99
C ARG A 322 -22.05 41.17 -22.59
N LEU A 323 -22.95 40.82 -23.51
CA LEU A 323 -24.00 39.82 -23.28
C LEU A 323 -23.40 38.41 -23.10
N GLU A 324 -22.39 38.06 -23.89
CA GLU A 324 -21.66 36.78 -23.72
C GLU A 324 -20.97 36.71 -22.36
N SER A 325 -20.32 37.80 -21.94
CA SER A 325 -19.65 37.90 -20.65
C SER A 325 -20.64 37.77 -19.48
N PHE A 326 -21.79 38.44 -19.56
CA PHE A 326 -22.86 38.33 -18.56
C PHE A 326 -23.43 36.91 -18.46
N PHE A 327 -23.66 36.26 -19.60
CA PHE A 327 -24.13 34.87 -19.65
C PHE A 327 -23.14 33.91 -18.99
N LYS A 328 -21.83 34.05 -19.30
CA LYS A 328 -20.77 33.24 -18.71
C LYS A 328 -20.70 33.41 -17.19
N LEU A 329 -20.73 34.66 -16.70
CA LEU A 329 -20.73 34.96 -15.26
C LEU A 329 -21.96 34.39 -14.55
N THR A 330 -23.14 34.48 -15.17
CA THR A 330 -24.38 33.90 -14.63
C THR A 330 -24.29 32.38 -14.53
N ALA A 331 -23.73 31.71 -15.55
CA ALA A 331 -23.52 30.26 -15.54
C ALA A 331 -22.52 29.84 -14.45
N LEU A 332 -21.40 30.56 -14.32
CA LEU A 332 -20.39 30.33 -13.29
C LEU A 332 -20.96 30.51 -11.87
N GLY A 333 -21.75 31.57 -11.64
CA GLY A 333 -22.42 31.79 -10.35
C GLY A 333 -23.32 30.62 -9.96
N ILE A 334 -24.14 30.13 -10.90
CA ILE A 334 -25.02 28.97 -10.65
C ILE A 334 -24.21 27.70 -10.37
N ILE A 335 -23.13 27.44 -11.12
CA ILE A 335 -22.28 26.25 -10.92
C ILE A 335 -21.62 26.26 -9.54
N LEU A 336 -21.15 27.42 -9.08
CA LEU A 336 -20.56 27.60 -7.76
C LEU A 336 -21.62 27.44 -6.66
N ASP A 337 -22.79 28.06 -6.81
CA ASP A 337 -23.90 27.98 -5.84
C ASP A 337 -24.44 26.54 -5.69
N HIS A 338 -24.39 25.72 -6.75
CA HIS A 338 -24.86 24.33 -6.73
C HIS A 338 -23.80 23.32 -6.29
N GLY A 339 -22.58 23.77 -5.92
CA GLY A 339 -21.50 22.88 -5.46
C GLY A 339 -20.98 21.91 -6.53
N ALA A 340 -21.23 22.17 -7.81
CA ALA A 340 -20.90 21.27 -8.92
C ALA A 340 -19.51 21.56 -9.56
N HIS A 341 -18.59 22.15 -8.78
CA HIS A 341 -17.27 22.59 -9.23
C HIS A 341 -16.43 21.43 -9.79
N ASP A 342 -16.48 20.25 -9.17
CA ASP A 342 -15.71 19.09 -9.61
C ASP A 342 -16.11 18.56 -10.99
N LYS A 343 -17.38 18.75 -11.40
CA LYS A 343 -17.91 18.24 -12.68
C LYS A 343 -17.83 19.26 -13.80
N PHE A 344 -18.00 20.54 -13.47
CA PHE A 344 -18.13 21.62 -14.45
C PHE A 344 -16.99 22.62 -14.43
N LEU A 345 -15.89 22.43 -13.67
CA LEU A 345 -14.69 23.29 -13.78
C LEU A 345 -13.45 22.56 -14.30
N GLN A 346 -13.53 21.25 -14.55
CA GLN A 346 -12.46 20.52 -15.25
C GLN A 346 -12.48 20.86 -16.75
N GLY A 347 -11.50 21.64 -17.24
CA GLY A 347 -11.06 21.85 -18.65
C GLY A 347 -12.08 22.16 -19.76
N SER A 348 -13.17 21.40 -19.85
CA SER A 348 -14.26 21.44 -20.84
C SER A 348 -15.40 22.42 -20.51
N SER A 349 -15.33 23.05 -19.33
CA SER A 349 -16.37 23.95 -18.81
C SER A 349 -16.62 25.18 -19.67
N ARG A 350 -15.54 25.83 -20.12
CA ARG A 350 -15.58 27.03 -20.97
C ARG A 350 -16.26 26.74 -22.31
N HIS A 351 -15.94 25.60 -22.92
CA HIS A 351 -16.54 25.16 -24.17
C HIS A 351 -18.03 24.83 -24.00
N THR A 352 -18.40 24.22 -22.88
CA THR A 352 -19.79 23.86 -22.56
C THR A 352 -20.66 25.10 -22.32
N ILE A 353 -20.16 26.06 -21.55
CA ILE A 353 -20.85 27.33 -21.30
C ILE A 353 -20.98 28.13 -22.60
N GLN A 354 -19.96 28.13 -23.46
CA GLN A 354 -20.02 28.78 -24.76
C GLN A 354 -21.02 28.10 -25.71
N ALA A 355 -21.12 26.76 -25.68
CA ALA A 355 -22.14 26.03 -26.43
C ALA A 355 -23.55 26.35 -25.94
N TRP A 356 -23.76 26.52 -24.63
CA TRP A 356 -25.04 26.95 -24.07
C TRP A 356 -25.39 28.38 -24.43
N PHE A 357 -24.41 29.28 -24.50
CA PHE A 357 -24.63 30.65 -24.98
C PHE A 357 -25.14 30.65 -26.42
N ARG A 358 -24.48 29.90 -27.31
CA ARG A 358 -24.92 29.73 -28.71
C ARG A 358 -26.32 29.12 -28.81
N GLN A 359 -26.68 28.20 -27.93
CA GLN A 359 -28.02 27.60 -27.91
C GLN A 359 -29.08 28.57 -27.37
N ALA A 360 -28.74 29.41 -26.38
CA ALA A 360 -29.65 30.40 -25.83
C ALA A 360 -29.93 31.53 -26.84
N THR A 361 -28.92 31.94 -27.61
CA THR A 361 -29.07 32.92 -28.68
C THR A 361 -29.82 32.35 -29.88
N GLN A 362 -29.59 31.09 -30.27
CA GLN A 362 -30.35 30.43 -31.34
C GLN A 362 -31.81 30.14 -30.98
N ALA A 363 -32.10 29.96 -29.68
CA ALA A 363 -33.46 29.71 -29.18
C ALA A 363 -34.20 30.98 -28.75
N ASP A 364 -33.65 32.17 -29.07
CA ASP A 364 -34.19 33.49 -28.72
C ASP A 364 -34.62 33.60 -27.25
N VAL A 365 -33.84 33.02 -26.32
CA VAL A 365 -34.16 33.08 -24.90
C VAL A 365 -33.91 34.51 -24.41
N PRO A 366 -34.91 35.20 -23.84
CA PRO A 366 -34.73 36.55 -23.33
C PRO A 366 -33.68 36.60 -22.20
N TYR A 367 -32.86 37.65 -22.17
CA TYR A 367 -31.74 37.75 -21.21
C TYR A 367 -32.15 37.58 -19.74
N HIS A 368 -33.34 38.08 -19.37
CA HIS A 368 -33.88 37.97 -18.01
C HIS A 368 -34.28 36.53 -17.62
N GLN A 369 -34.37 35.61 -18.59
CA GLN A 369 -34.69 34.20 -18.36
C GLN A 369 -33.46 33.30 -18.37
N TRP A 370 -32.28 33.82 -18.70
CA TRP A 370 -31.04 33.04 -18.79
C TRP A 370 -30.69 32.36 -17.48
N HIS A 371 -30.87 33.03 -16.34
CA HIS A 371 -30.63 32.43 -15.03
C HIS A 371 -31.49 31.18 -14.77
N ARG A 372 -32.80 31.28 -15.00
CA ARG A 372 -33.73 30.14 -14.84
C ARG A 372 -33.44 29.02 -15.86
N TRP A 373 -33.15 29.41 -17.10
CA TRP A 373 -32.83 28.48 -18.19
C TRP A 373 -31.55 27.69 -17.91
N LEU A 374 -30.51 28.36 -17.42
CA LEU A 374 -29.24 27.74 -17.00
C LEU A 374 -29.43 26.85 -15.78
N THR A 375 -30.18 27.30 -14.77
CA THR A 375 -30.45 26.53 -13.55
C THR A 375 -31.10 25.18 -13.86
N ILE A 376 -32.11 25.16 -14.75
CA ILE A 376 -32.77 23.92 -15.17
C ILE A 376 -31.78 22.96 -15.86
N ARG A 377 -30.87 23.48 -16.68
CA ARG A 377 -29.86 22.66 -17.37
C ARG A 377 -28.79 22.13 -16.43
N ILE A 378 -28.25 22.97 -15.56
CA ILE A 378 -27.19 22.61 -14.63
C ILE A 378 -27.74 21.58 -13.62
N ALA A 379 -28.93 21.81 -13.05
CA ALA A 379 -29.60 20.86 -12.17
C ALA A 379 -30.10 19.59 -12.91
N GLY A 380 -30.55 19.72 -14.16
CA GLY A 380 -31.00 18.59 -14.99
C GLY A 380 -29.86 17.64 -15.37
N TYR A 381 -28.63 18.15 -15.49
CA TYR A 381 -27.43 17.33 -15.66
C TYR A 381 -27.12 16.50 -14.41
N ASP A 382 -27.33 17.05 -13.21
CA ASP A 382 -27.17 16.30 -11.96
C ASP A 382 -28.22 15.18 -11.83
N LEU A 383 -29.47 15.42 -12.22
CA LEU A 383 -30.52 14.39 -12.18
C LEU A 383 -30.28 13.26 -13.19
N LYS A 384 -29.86 13.59 -14.42
CA LYS A 384 -29.50 12.58 -15.44
C LYS A 384 -28.26 11.77 -15.03
N SER A 385 -27.26 12.42 -14.43
CA SER A 385 -26.08 11.75 -13.88
C SER A 385 -26.45 10.81 -12.73
N ALA A 386 -27.29 11.26 -11.80
CA ALA A 386 -27.78 10.44 -10.69
C ALA A 386 -28.60 9.23 -11.18
N LEU A 387 -29.47 9.41 -12.18
CA LEU A 387 -30.26 8.32 -12.78
C LEU A 387 -29.39 7.33 -13.56
N LEU A 388 -28.38 7.78 -14.31
CA LEU A 388 -27.43 6.89 -14.98
C LEU A 388 -26.60 6.07 -13.96
N THR A 389 -26.27 6.68 -12.82
CA THR A 389 -25.57 5.99 -11.73
C THR A 389 -26.48 4.97 -11.04
N LEU A 390 -27.76 5.29 -10.83
CA LEU A 390 -28.75 4.39 -10.21
C LEU A 390 -29.12 3.21 -11.13
N VAL A 391 -29.27 3.45 -12.43
CA VAL A 391 -29.54 2.39 -13.44
C VAL A 391 -28.31 1.49 -13.62
N GLY A 392 -27.11 2.06 -13.57
CA GLY A 392 -25.85 1.28 -13.53
C GLY A 392 -25.72 0.40 -12.28
N TYR A 393 -26.19 0.88 -11.12
CA TYR A 393 -26.18 0.11 -9.87
C TYR A 393 -27.21 -1.04 -9.86
N ASN A 394 -28.43 -0.81 -10.37
CA ASN A 394 -29.46 -1.86 -10.43
C ASN A 394 -29.09 -3.00 -11.40
N MET A 395 -28.40 -2.69 -12.51
CA MET A 395 -27.89 -3.72 -13.45
C MET A 395 -26.74 -4.56 -12.87
N ALA A 396 -26.09 -4.10 -11.79
CA ALA A 396 -25.05 -4.83 -11.07
C ALA A 396 -25.59 -5.68 -9.91
N VAL A 397 -26.81 -5.37 -9.42
CA VAL A 397 -27.48 -6.13 -8.35
C VAL A 397 -28.29 -7.31 -8.92
N ASP A 398 -28.86 -7.18 -10.12
CA ASP A 398 -29.58 -8.28 -10.81
C ASP A 398 -28.65 -9.34 -11.46
N ARG A 399 -27.32 -9.23 -11.28
CA ARG A 399 -26.32 -10.22 -11.71
C ARG A 399 -25.54 -10.86 -10.55
N ARG A 400 -26.17 -11.05 -9.39
CA ARG A 400 -25.63 -11.89 -8.31
C ARG A 400 -26.53 -13.05 -7.99
#